data_AF-A0A945Z1L9-F1
#
_entry.id   AF-A0A945Z1L9-F1
#
_cell.length_a   1.000
_cell.length_b   1.000
_cell.length_c   1.000
_cell.angle_alpha   90.00
_cell.angle_beta   90.00
_cell.angle_gamma   90.00
#
_symmetry.space_group_name_H-M   'P 1'
#
loop_
_entity.id
_entity.type
_entity.pdbx_description
1 polymer ?
#
loop_
_entity_poly.entity_id
_entity_poly.type
_entity_poly.pdbx_seq_one_letter_code
_entity_poly.pdbx_strand_id
1 'polypeptide(L)'
;MHRKGLIQQLRDYHAEWKDESGMVERFIEFVSTNEDCFERKLKEGHITGSAWVVSKDGRQVLLTHHKKLNRWFQLGGHADGNSDILRVAMQEALE
;
A
#
# COMPACT_ATOMS: atom_id res chain seq x y z
N MET A 1 -15.36 9.66 -5.74
CA MET A 1 -15.86 8.26 -5.77
C MET A 1 -14.71 7.24 -5.69
N HIS A 2 -13.57 7.50 -6.34
CA HIS A 2 -12.42 6.59 -6.38
C HIS A 2 -11.73 6.34 -5.00
N ARG A 3 -11.79 7.26 -4.03
CA ARG A 3 -11.18 7.09 -2.69
C ARG A 3 -12.02 6.27 -1.70
N LYS A 4 -13.33 6.11 -1.95
CA LYS A 4 -14.24 5.48 -0.98
C LYS A 4 -13.90 4.01 -0.71
N GLY A 5 -13.45 3.28 -1.74
CA GLY A 5 -13.03 1.88 -1.61
C GLY A 5 -11.88 1.72 -0.63
N LEU A 6 -10.81 2.51 -0.80
CA LEU A 6 -9.66 2.48 0.10
C LEU A 6 -10.02 2.89 1.53
N ILE A 7 -10.86 3.92 1.71
CA ILE A 7 -11.32 4.33 3.05
C ILE A 7 -12.08 3.19 3.74
N GLN A 8 -12.91 2.46 3.00
CA GLN A 8 -13.62 1.31 3.58
C GLN A 8 -12.64 0.19 3.96
N GLN A 9 -11.69 -0.16 3.09
CA GLN A 9 -10.66 -1.16 3.39
C GLN A 9 -9.84 -0.79 4.64
N LEU A 10 -9.48 0.48 4.81
CA LEU A 10 -8.79 0.96 6.00
C LEU A 10 -9.66 0.85 7.26
N ARG A 11 -10.97 1.12 7.17
CA ARG A 11 -11.90 0.93 8.30
C ARG A 11 -12.06 -0.52 8.69
N ASP A 12 -12.14 -1.41 7.70
CA ASP A 12 -12.22 -2.85 7.91
C ASP A 12 -10.94 -3.36 8.59
N TYR A 13 -9.76 -2.94 8.08
CA TYR A 13 -8.48 -3.22 8.71
C TYR A 13 -8.40 -2.71 10.15
N HIS A 14 -8.86 -1.47 10.39
CA HIS A 14 -8.93 -0.90 11.74
C HIS A 14 -9.86 -1.67 12.68
N ALA A 15 -10.88 -2.36 12.16
CA ALA A 15 -11.77 -3.18 12.98
C ALA A 15 -11.02 -4.39 13.57
N GLU A 16 -10.10 -4.97 12.81
CA GLU A 16 -9.31 -6.14 13.19
C GLU A 16 -8.05 -5.78 13.99
N TRP A 17 -7.34 -4.72 13.60
CA TRP A 17 -6.00 -4.38 14.10
C TRP A 17 -6.00 -3.09 14.94
N LYS A 18 -6.52 -3.19 16.17
CA LYS A 18 -6.66 -2.03 17.08
C LYS A 18 -5.34 -1.43 17.56
N ASP A 19 -4.26 -2.22 17.60
CA ASP A 19 -2.95 -1.69 17.99
C ASP A 19 -2.37 -0.73 16.95
N GLU A 20 -2.91 -0.72 15.73
CA GLU A 20 -2.50 0.17 14.64
C GLU A 20 -3.43 1.38 14.43
N SER A 21 -4.41 1.61 15.33
CA SER A 21 -5.42 2.68 15.20
C SER A 21 -4.84 4.03 14.81
N GLY A 22 -3.78 4.48 15.50
CA GLY A 22 -3.18 5.78 15.22
C GLY A 22 -2.57 5.87 13.81
N MET A 23 -2.06 4.77 13.25
CA MET A 23 -1.60 4.73 11.86
C MET A 23 -2.79 4.82 10.90
N VAL A 24 -3.81 4.00 11.13
CA VAL A 24 -4.97 3.91 10.23
C VAL A 24 -5.76 5.21 10.19
N GLU A 25 -5.93 5.87 11.34
CA GLU A 25 -6.59 7.18 11.42
C GLU A 25 -5.86 8.24 10.58
N ARG A 26 -4.52 8.29 10.65
CA ARG A 26 -3.72 9.19 9.80
C ARG A 26 -3.88 8.88 8.31
N PHE A 27 -3.95 7.60 7.94
CA PHE A 27 -4.19 7.21 6.55
C PHE A 27 -5.59 7.61 6.07
N ILE A 28 -6.62 7.38 6.88
CA ILE A 28 -8.00 7.78 6.56
C ILE A 28 -8.09 9.30 6.43
N GLU A 29 -7.48 10.06 7.35
CA GLU A 29 -7.44 11.52 7.29
C GLU A 29 -6.72 12.01 6.03
N PHE A 30 -5.53 11.47 5.74
CA PHE A 30 -4.76 11.80 4.54
C PHE A 30 -5.56 11.53 3.27
N VAL A 31 -6.12 10.32 3.13
CA VAL A 31 -6.92 9.94 1.96
C VAL A 31 -8.19 10.78 1.88
N SER A 32 -8.81 11.17 2.98
CA SER A 32 -10.04 11.98 2.98
C SER A 32 -9.78 13.43 2.58
N THR A 33 -8.64 14.00 2.99
CA THR A 33 -8.29 15.41 2.76
C THR A 33 -7.60 15.66 1.42
N ASN A 34 -6.98 14.64 0.82
CA ASN A 34 -6.26 14.77 -0.44
C ASN A 34 -6.97 14.04 -1.58
N GLU A 35 -7.52 14.78 -2.55
CA GLU A 35 -8.20 14.18 -3.70
C GLU A 35 -7.22 13.43 -4.61
N ASP A 36 -6.02 13.99 -4.78
CA ASP A 36 -4.94 13.45 -5.60
C ASP A 36 -4.06 12.43 -4.85
N CYS A 37 -4.57 11.78 -3.79
CA CYS A 37 -3.78 10.90 -2.93
C CYS A 37 -3.12 9.70 -3.65
N PHE A 38 -3.51 9.39 -4.88
CA PHE A 38 -2.91 8.31 -5.69
C PHE A 38 -1.83 8.82 -6.66
N GLU A 39 -1.64 10.13 -6.75
CA GLU A 39 -0.76 10.77 -7.73
C GLU A 39 0.61 11.07 -7.09
N ARG A 40 1.68 10.51 -7.64
CA ARG A 40 3.05 10.73 -7.15
C ARG A 40 3.50 12.21 -7.17
N LYS A 41 2.82 13.05 -7.95
CA LYS A 41 3.07 14.50 -8.01
C LYS A 41 2.62 15.25 -6.75
N LEU A 42 1.76 14.66 -5.92
CA LEU A 42 1.31 15.25 -4.66
C LEU A 42 2.48 15.25 -3.67
N LYS A 43 2.90 16.45 -3.23
CA LYS A 43 4.15 16.63 -2.48
C LYS A 43 4.01 16.19 -1.02
N GLU A 44 2.80 16.27 -0.49
CA GLU A 44 2.41 15.88 0.86
C GLU A 44 2.55 14.37 1.06
N GLY A 45 2.48 13.59 -0.01
CA GLY A 45 2.60 12.12 -0.03
C GLY A 45 1.63 11.50 -1.03
N HIS A 46 1.70 10.18 -1.20
CA HIS A 46 0.78 9.43 -2.06
C HIS A 46 0.69 7.96 -1.61
N ILE A 47 -0.38 7.28 -2.01
CA ILE A 47 -0.62 5.88 -1.72
C ILE A 47 0.23 4.98 -2.62
N THR A 48 0.77 3.92 -2.02
CA THR A 48 1.54 2.87 -2.69
C THR A 48 0.85 1.52 -2.53
N GLY A 49 1.08 0.62 -3.47
CA GLY A 49 0.71 -0.79 -3.37
C GLY A 49 1.96 -1.61 -3.09
N SER A 50 1.87 -2.62 -2.23
CA SER A 50 2.98 -3.53 -1.94
C SER A 50 2.47 -4.95 -1.75
N ALA A 51 3.33 -5.93 -2.04
CA ALA A 51 3.00 -7.33 -1.99
C ALA A 51 3.99 -8.11 -1.09
N TRP A 52 3.43 -8.90 -0.19
CA TRP A 52 4.12 -10.00 0.47
C TRP A 52 3.86 -11.29 -0.30
N VAL A 53 4.79 -11.68 -1.16
CA VAL A 53 4.68 -12.91 -1.95
C VAL A 53 5.28 -14.06 -1.16
N VAL A 54 4.43 -15.00 -0.75
CA VAL A 54 4.83 -16.15 0.05
C VAL A 54 4.77 -17.44 -0.76
N SER A 55 5.62 -18.41 -0.42
CA SER A 55 5.52 -19.78 -0.97
C SER A 55 4.18 -20.42 -0.59
N LYS A 56 3.74 -21.41 -1.36
CA LYS A 56 2.46 -22.10 -1.12
C LYS A 56 2.31 -22.66 0.30
N ASP A 57 3.41 -23.07 0.92
CA ASP A 57 3.45 -23.59 2.29
C ASP A 57 3.62 -22.50 3.36
N GLY A 58 3.73 -21.23 2.97
CA GLY A 58 3.90 -20.08 3.85
C GLY A 58 5.28 -19.96 4.51
N ARG A 59 6.28 -20.76 4.09
CA ARG A 59 7.59 -20.83 4.77
C ARG A 59 8.65 -19.91 4.20
N GLN A 60 8.47 -19.43 2.98
CA GLN A 60 9.42 -18.56 2.29
C GLN A 60 8.71 -17.31 1.79
N VAL A 61 9.45 -16.21 1.73
CA VAL A 61 9.00 -14.94 1.15
C VAL A 61 9.95 -14.55 0.02
N LEU A 62 9.38 -14.07 -1.08
CA LEU A 62 10.13 -13.41 -2.15
C LEU A 62 10.37 -11.94 -1.78
N LEU A 63 11.63 -11.53 -1.78
CA LEU A 63 12.06 -10.16 -1.53
C LEU A 63 13.05 -9.72 -2.62
N THR A 64 13.13 -8.42 -2.86
CA THR A 64 14.10 -7.82 -3.78
C THR A 64 15.32 -7.32 -2.99
N HIS A 65 16.52 -7.73 -3.41
CA HIS A 65 17.77 -7.20 -2.84
C HIS A 65 18.11 -5.86 -3.49
N HIS A 66 18.03 -4.80 -2.71
CA HIS A 66 18.33 -3.46 -3.18
C HIS A 66 19.84 -3.21 -3.15
N LYS A 67 20.48 -3.33 -4.33
CA LYS A 67 21.94 -3.26 -4.52
C LYS A 67 22.64 -2.10 -3.79
N LYS A 68 22.12 -0.87 -3.90
CA LYS A 68 22.74 0.33 -3.29
C LYS A 68 22.60 0.37 -1.77
N LEU A 69 21.51 -0.18 -1.23
CA LEU A 69 21.24 -0.15 0.20
C LEU A 69 21.72 -1.42 0.90
N ASN A 70 22.05 -2.45 0.13
CA ASN A 70 22.40 -3.79 0.61
C ASN A 70 21.36 -4.34 1.61
N ARG A 71 20.08 -4.19 1.28
CA ARG A 71 18.94 -4.59 2.12
C ARG A 71 17.88 -5.28 1.28
N TRP A 72 17.08 -6.12 1.93
CA TRP A 72 15.96 -6.81 1.32
C TRP A 72 14.66 -6.04 1.58
N PHE A 73 13.82 -5.94 0.55
CA PHE A 73 12.53 -5.24 0.60
C PHE A 73 11.44 -6.09 -0.05
N GLN A 74 10.21 -5.89 0.42
CA GLN A 74 9.01 -6.38 -0.25
C GLN A 74 8.86 -5.72 -1.63
N LEU A 75 8.13 -6.38 -2.53
CA LEU A 75 7.78 -5.82 -3.83
C LEU A 75 6.69 -4.75 -3.64
N GLY A 76 6.70 -3.73 -4.49
CA GLY A 76 5.73 -2.65 -4.41
C GLY A 76 6.20 -1.37 -5.07
N GLY A 77 5.23 -0.48 -5.27
CA GLY A 77 5.43 0.76 -5.99
C GLY A 77 4.23 1.68 -5.89
N HIS A 78 4.19 2.64 -6.81
CA HIS A 78 3.31 3.79 -6.71
C HIS A 78 1.96 3.48 -7.32
N ALA A 79 0.89 4.06 -6.77
CA ALA A 79 -0.43 3.91 -7.36
C ALA A 79 -0.57 4.61 -8.72
N ASP A 80 0.18 5.71 -8.94
CA ASP A 80 0.21 6.50 -10.17
C ASP A 80 -1.20 6.75 -10.77
N GLY A 81 -2.13 7.19 -9.92
CA GLY A 81 -3.52 7.52 -10.27
C GLY A 81 -4.51 6.35 -10.17
N ASN A 82 -4.04 5.12 -9.99
CA ASN A 82 -4.90 3.94 -9.83
C ASN A 82 -5.42 3.78 -8.40
N SER A 83 -6.74 3.82 -8.23
CA SER A 83 -7.38 3.65 -6.92
C SER A 83 -7.58 2.19 -6.49
N ASP A 84 -7.36 1.23 -7.39
CA ASP A 84 -7.37 -0.20 -7.07
C ASP A 84 -5.99 -0.63 -6.57
N ILE A 85 -5.78 -0.47 -5.25
CA ILE A 85 -4.48 -0.73 -4.61
C ILE A 85 -4.10 -2.21 -4.65
N LEU A 86 -5.07 -3.13 -4.66
CA LEU A 86 -4.79 -4.55 -4.85
C LEU A 86 -4.21 -4.80 -6.24
N ARG A 87 -4.81 -4.21 -7.28
CA ARG A 87 -4.28 -4.29 -8.64
C ARG A 87 -2.86 -3.70 -8.74
N VAL A 88 -2.59 -2.57 -8.09
CA VAL A 88 -1.24 -1.97 -8.04
C VAL A 88 -0.25 -2.94 -7.41
N ALA A 89 -0.57 -3.50 -6.23
CA ALA A 89 0.29 -4.47 -5.56
C ALA A 89 0.55 -5.73 -6.41
N MET A 90 -0.48 -6.22 -7.12
CA MET A 90 -0.34 -7.37 -8.02
C MET A 90 0.55 -7.08 -9.23
N GLN A 91 0.43 -5.89 -9.81
CA GLN A 91 1.26 -5.49 -10.95
C GLN A 91 2.73 -5.39 -10.53
N GLU A 92 3.03 -4.70 -9.43
CA GLU A 92 4.39 -4.56 -8.89
C GLU A 92 5.01 -5.89 -8.44
N ALA A 93 4.19 -6.89 -8.14
CA ALA A 93 4.66 -8.24 -7.85
C ALA A 93 5.05 -9.05 -9.09
N LEU A 94 4.59 -8.63 -10.29
CA LEU A 94 4.80 -9.31 -11.56
C LEU A 94 5.91 -8.68 -12.42
N GLU A 95 6.19 -7.40 -12.26
CA GLU A 95 7.22 -6.64 -13.00
C GLU A 95 8.66 -7.10 -12.68
#